data_AF-A0A8X6ITQ4-F1
#
_entry.id   AF-A0A8X6ITQ4-F1
#
_cell.length_a   1.000
_cell.length_b   1.000
_cell.length_c   1.000
_cell.angle_alpha   90.00
_cell.angle_beta   90.00
_cell.angle_gamma   90.00
#
_symmetry.space_group_name_H-M   'P 1'
#
loop_
_entity.id
_entity.type
_entity.pdbx_description
1 polymer ?
#
loop_
_entity_poly.entity_id
_entity_poly.type
_entity_poly.pdbx_seq_one_letter_code
_entity_poly.pdbx_strand_id
1 'polypeptide(L)'
;MLKKSNVLHGPLTSEELSEAERFWIQVEQEKFFPEELKSLKDNKIEKESPLYNYMPYLDENGLIRLGGRLEFCNLSIDEKHSLILPKNSWLTTLIVRREHNKVMHGGTASTLAQVRSNYWISKRTPIS
;
A
#
# COMPACT_ATOMS: atom_id res chain seq x y z
N MET A 1 25.93 7.76 -25.24
CA MET A 1 25.45 9.11 -24.93
C MET A 1 24.63 9.03 -23.66
N LEU A 2 25.10 9.65 -22.56
CA LEU A 2 24.36 9.71 -21.30
C LEU A 2 23.13 10.62 -21.52
N LYS A 3 21.91 10.08 -21.36
CA LYS A 3 20.70 10.92 -21.29
C LYS A 3 20.87 11.84 -20.08
N LYS A 4 20.89 13.15 -20.31
CA LYS A 4 20.83 14.14 -19.23
C LYS A 4 19.60 13.83 -18.39
N SER A 5 19.79 13.62 -17.10
CA SER A 5 18.72 13.58 -16.11
C SER A 5 18.02 14.94 -16.12
N ASN A 6 16.73 14.97 -16.46
CA ASN A 6 15.87 16.13 -16.18
C ASN A 6 15.69 16.17 -14.66
N VAL A 7 16.64 16.77 -13.96
CA VAL A 7 16.50 17.05 -12.53
C VAL A 7 15.49 18.19 -12.42
N LEU A 8 14.32 17.89 -11.87
CA LEU A 8 13.30 18.89 -11.57
C LEU A 8 13.84 19.75 -10.42
N HIS A 9 13.80 21.07 -10.61
CA HIS A 9 14.22 22.05 -9.60
C HIS A 9 12.98 22.76 -9.05
N GLY A 10 12.84 22.82 -7.73
CA GLY A 10 11.70 23.45 -7.07
C GLY A 10 11.33 22.76 -5.76
N PRO A 11 10.31 23.25 -5.04
CA PRO A 11 9.71 22.52 -3.94
C PRO A 11 9.05 21.23 -4.44
N LEU A 12 9.05 20.18 -3.61
CA LEU A 12 8.38 18.92 -3.92
C LEU A 12 6.88 19.15 -4.14
N THR A 13 6.37 18.63 -5.24
CA THR A 13 4.94 18.67 -5.56
C THR A 13 4.19 17.53 -4.85
N SER A 14 2.87 17.68 -4.72
CA SER A 14 1.99 16.62 -4.21
C SER A 14 2.09 15.35 -5.06
N GLU A 15 2.20 15.51 -6.37
CA GLU A 15 2.30 14.44 -7.35
C GLU A 15 3.61 13.67 -7.17
N GLU A 16 4.75 14.36 -7.07
CA GLU A 16 6.07 13.75 -6.83
C GLU A 16 6.10 12.97 -5.51
N LEU A 17 5.53 13.53 -4.44
CA LEU A 17 5.41 12.84 -3.15
C LEU A 17 4.53 11.59 -3.26
N SER A 18 3.42 11.67 -3.99
CA SER A 18 2.51 10.54 -4.18
C SER A 18 3.15 9.44 -5.02
N GLU A 19 3.90 9.80 -6.07
CA GLU A 19 4.66 8.87 -6.90
C GLU A 19 5.77 8.19 -6.11
N ALA A 20 6.55 8.96 -5.35
CA ALA A 20 7.61 8.42 -4.51
C ALA A 20 7.05 7.45 -3.45
N GLU A 21 5.92 7.78 -2.83
CA GLU A 21 5.25 6.89 -1.89
C GLU A 21 4.82 5.59 -2.55
N ARG A 22 4.12 5.66 -3.70
CA ARG A 22 3.72 4.47 -4.46
C ARG A 22 4.90 3.60 -4.83
N PHE A 23 6.00 4.21 -5.29
CA PHE A 23 7.24 3.52 -5.60
C PHE A 23 7.79 2.73 -4.40
N TRP A 24 7.89 3.37 -3.23
CA TRP A 24 8.38 2.68 -2.03
C TRP A 24 7.43 1.58 -1.56
N ILE A 25 6.12 1.77 -1.69
CA ILE A 25 5.14 0.71 -1.40
C ILE A 25 5.34 -0.47 -2.34
N GLN A 26 5.55 -0.23 -3.64
CA GLN A 26 5.82 -1.28 -4.62
C GLN A 26 7.06 -2.09 -4.23
N VAL A 27 8.18 -1.43 -3.89
CA VAL A 27 9.42 -2.08 -3.45
C VAL A 27 9.19 -2.97 -2.23
N GLU A 28 8.40 -2.50 -1.26
CA GLU A 28 8.08 -3.27 -0.07
C GLU A 28 7.14 -4.46 -0.39
N GLN A 29 6.19 -4.30 -1.31
CA GLN A 29 5.35 -5.40 -1.77
C GLN A 29 6.15 -6.45 -2.54
N GLU A 30 7.08 -6.05 -3.40
CA GLU A 30 8.00 -6.95 -4.12
C GLU A 30 8.86 -7.77 -3.16
N LYS A 31 9.31 -7.13 -2.08
CA LYS A 31 10.11 -7.79 -1.06
C LYS A 31 9.31 -8.78 -0.21
N PHE A 32 8.09 -8.43 0.18
CA PHE A 32 7.34 -9.18 1.18
C PHE A 32 6.24 -10.09 0.62
N PHE A 33 5.80 -9.85 -0.61
CA PHE A 33 4.73 -10.60 -1.28
C PHE A 33 5.12 -11.04 -2.71
N PRO A 34 6.32 -11.62 -2.93
CA PRO A 34 6.79 -11.95 -4.28
C PRO A 34 5.91 -13.00 -4.98
N GLU A 35 5.45 -14.00 -4.24
CA GLU A 35 4.59 -15.06 -4.77
C GLU A 35 3.19 -14.52 -5.09
N GLU A 36 2.63 -13.67 -4.22
CA GLU A 36 1.35 -13.02 -4.48
C GLU A 36 1.41 -12.11 -5.70
N LEU A 37 2.46 -11.30 -5.85
CA LEU A 37 2.65 -10.46 -7.05
C LEU A 37 2.73 -11.32 -8.31
N LYS A 38 3.39 -12.46 -8.24
CA LYS A 38 3.50 -13.38 -9.38
C LYS A 38 2.14 -13.98 -9.73
N SER A 39 1.42 -14.54 -8.76
CA SER A 39 0.13 -15.19 -9.01
C SER A 39 -0.97 -14.20 -9.41
N LEU A 40 -0.96 -12.99 -8.85
CA LEU A 40 -1.98 -11.99 -9.15
C LEU A 40 -1.88 -11.42 -10.58
N LYS A 41 -0.75 -11.58 -11.28
CA LYS A 41 -0.67 -11.28 -12.72
C LYS A 41 -1.64 -12.11 -13.55
N ASP A 42 -1.95 -13.32 -13.10
CA ASP A 42 -2.93 -14.21 -13.71
C ASP A 42 -4.31 -14.14 -13.01
N ASN A 43 -4.53 -13.10 -12.19
CA ASN A 43 -5.71 -12.94 -11.33
C ASN A 43 -5.98 -14.15 -10.42
N LYS A 44 -4.90 -14.78 -9.93
CA LYS A 44 -4.98 -15.93 -9.02
C LYS A 44 -4.23 -15.63 -7.74
N ILE A 45 -4.71 -16.21 -6.64
CA ILE A 45 -3.99 -16.18 -5.37
C ILE A 45 -4.13 -17.54 -4.68
N GLU A 46 -3.00 -18.04 -4.18
CA GLU A 46 -2.95 -19.30 -3.45
C GLU A 46 -3.70 -19.21 -2.13
N LYS A 47 -4.39 -20.30 -1.73
CA LYS A 47 -5.21 -20.33 -0.50
C LYS A 47 -4.38 -20.15 0.77
N GLU A 48 -3.13 -20.57 0.69
CA GLU A 48 -2.14 -20.51 1.75
C GLU A 48 -1.56 -19.09 1.90
N SER A 49 -1.77 -18.21 0.91
CA SER A 49 -1.26 -16.85 0.97
C SER A 49 -1.84 -16.10 2.18
N PRO A 50 -1.03 -15.33 2.91
CA PRO A 50 -1.52 -14.42 3.93
C PRO A 50 -2.53 -13.39 3.42
N LEU A 51 -2.54 -13.12 2.11
CA LEU A 51 -3.45 -12.15 1.51
C LEU A 51 -4.74 -12.77 0.98
N TYR A 52 -4.87 -14.10 0.90
CA TYR A 52 -6.02 -14.78 0.29
C TYR A 52 -7.39 -14.25 0.79
N ASN A 53 -7.53 -14.08 2.11
CA ASN A 53 -8.78 -13.62 2.73
C ASN A 53 -9.10 -12.13 2.49
N TYR A 54 -8.17 -11.38 1.90
CA TYR A 54 -8.35 -9.97 1.54
C TYR A 54 -8.78 -9.77 0.09
N MET A 55 -9.04 -10.86 -0.65
CA MET A 55 -9.41 -10.83 -2.08
C MET A 55 -8.54 -9.85 -2.89
N PRO A 56 -7.20 -9.95 -2.80
CA PRO A 56 -6.32 -8.92 -3.33
C PRO A 56 -6.32 -8.93 -4.85
N TYR A 57 -6.00 -7.78 -5.43
CA TYR A 57 -5.86 -7.60 -6.87
C TYR A 57 -4.72 -6.63 -7.17
N LEU A 58 -4.21 -6.64 -8.41
CA LEU A 58 -3.24 -5.66 -8.88
C LEU A 58 -3.96 -4.48 -9.51
N ASP A 59 -3.63 -3.27 -9.08
CA ASP A 59 -4.09 -2.06 -9.75
C ASP A 59 -3.30 -1.78 -11.05
N GLU A 60 -3.70 -0.72 -11.74
CA GLU A 60 -3.05 -0.24 -12.97
C GLU A 60 -1.57 0.14 -12.80
N ASN A 61 -1.12 0.37 -11.57
CA ASN A 61 0.28 0.67 -11.23
C ASN A 61 1.05 -0.58 -10.78
N GLY A 62 0.42 -1.77 -10.80
CA GLY A 62 1.03 -3.02 -10.35
C GLY A 62 1.13 -3.17 -8.83
N LEU A 63 0.39 -2.37 -8.07
CA LEU A 63 0.34 -2.44 -6.62
C LEU A 63 -0.75 -3.41 -6.15
N ILE A 64 -0.45 -4.20 -5.12
CA ILE A 64 -1.43 -5.06 -4.46
C ILE A 64 -2.38 -4.19 -3.62
N ARG A 65 -3.66 -4.25 -3.97
CA ARG A 65 -4.76 -3.62 -3.24
C ARG A 65 -5.68 -4.66 -2.63
N LEU A 66 -6.34 -4.27 -1.53
CA LEU A 66 -7.40 -5.05 -0.92
C LEU A 66 -8.66 -4.99 -1.80
N GLY A 67 -9.28 -6.13 -2.07
CA GLY A 67 -10.56 -6.22 -2.80
C GLY A 67 -11.72 -6.65 -1.91
N GLY A 68 -12.92 -6.75 -2.48
CA GLY A 68 -14.09 -7.32 -1.82
C GLY A 68 -15.10 -6.31 -1.25
N ARG A 69 -15.53 -6.51 0.01
CA ARG A 69 -16.84 -6.08 0.59
C ARG A 69 -17.30 -4.62 0.42
N LEU A 70 -16.45 -3.69 -0.02
CA LEU A 70 -16.78 -2.29 -0.24
C LEU A 70 -16.92 -1.90 -1.74
N GLU A 71 -16.87 -2.87 -2.65
CA GLU A 71 -17.04 -2.67 -4.10
C GLU A 71 -18.29 -1.86 -4.47
N PHE A 72 -19.35 -1.91 -3.63
CA PHE A 72 -20.61 -1.19 -3.85
C PHE A 72 -20.85 0.03 -2.93
N CYS A 73 -19.88 0.43 -2.10
CA CYS A 73 -20.04 1.58 -1.19
C CYS A 73 -19.72 2.91 -1.91
N ASN A 74 -20.19 4.06 -1.41
CA ASN A 74 -19.90 5.38 -2.00
C ASN A 74 -18.66 6.05 -1.36
N LEU A 75 -17.55 5.31 -1.29
CA LEU A 75 -16.26 5.76 -0.73
C LEU A 75 -15.24 6.07 -1.84
N SER A 76 -14.17 6.80 -1.51
CA SER A 76 -13.04 7.00 -2.45
C SER A 76 -12.35 5.68 -2.80
N ILE A 77 -11.62 5.62 -3.92
CA ILE A 77 -10.95 4.39 -4.36
C ILE A 77 -9.93 3.89 -3.32
N ASP A 78 -9.20 4.77 -2.65
CA ASP A 78 -8.23 4.37 -1.63
C ASP A 78 -8.88 3.88 -0.32
N GLU A 79 -10.09 4.39 0.00
CA GLU A 79 -10.92 3.88 1.11
C GLU A 79 -11.58 2.54 0.79
N LYS A 80 -11.90 2.30 -0.49
CA LYS A 80 -12.47 1.03 -0.96
C LYS A 80 -11.41 -0.05 -1.12
N HIS A 81 -10.32 0.33 -1.76
CA HIS A 81 -9.27 -0.57 -2.27
C HIS A 81 -7.91 -0.12 -1.74
N SER A 82 -7.79 -0.13 -0.41
CA SER A 82 -6.59 0.31 0.27
C SER A 82 -5.36 -0.50 -0.15
N LEU A 83 -4.21 0.18 -0.22
CA LEU A 83 -2.93 -0.46 -0.52
C LEU A 83 -2.52 -1.41 0.60
N ILE A 84 -2.11 -2.63 0.25
CA ILE A 84 -1.68 -3.61 1.24
C ILE A 84 -0.25 -3.32 1.66
N LEU A 85 -0.03 -3.11 2.96
CA LEU A 85 1.28 -2.86 3.55
C LEU A 85 1.78 -4.07 4.34
N PRO A 86 3.05 -4.46 4.20
CA PRO A 86 3.65 -5.49 5.04
C PRO A 86 3.88 -4.98 6.47
N LYS A 87 3.40 -5.71 7.48
CA LYS A 87 3.51 -5.32 8.90
C LYS A 87 4.95 -5.11 9.36
N ASN A 88 5.88 -5.93 8.86
CA ASN A 88 7.27 -5.93 9.30
C ASN A 88 8.16 -4.98 8.49
N SER A 89 7.57 -4.04 7.73
CA SER A 89 8.31 -3.04 6.98
C SER A 89 8.54 -1.76 7.79
N TRP A 90 9.72 -1.19 7.62
CA TRP A 90 10.03 0.13 8.15
C TRP A 90 9.15 1.22 7.52
N LEU A 91 8.85 1.11 6.22
CA LEU A 91 7.94 2.03 5.54
C LEU A 91 6.56 2.04 6.20
N THR A 92 6.01 0.86 6.52
CA THR A 92 4.74 0.75 7.24
C THR A 92 4.78 1.45 8.59
N THR A 93 5.90 1.35 9.32
CA THR A 93 6.08 2.06 10.59
C THR A 93 6.08 3.58 10.40
N LEU A 94 6.74 4.08 9.35
CA LEU A 94 6.75 5.50 9.02
C LEU A 94 5.36 6.02 8.63
N ILE A 95 4.61 5.25 7.82
CA ILE A 95 3.23 5.58 7.44
C ILE A 95 2.33 5.65 8.68
N VAL A 96 2.37 4.65 9.56
CA VAL A 96 1.58 4.66 10.81
C VAL A 96 1.94 5.87 11.67
N ARG A 97 3.22 6.21 11.79
CA ARG A 97 3.66 7.39 12.55
C ARG A 97 3.14 8.69 11.93
N ARG A 98 3.16 8.80 10.60
CA ARG A 98 2.62 9.96 9.89
C ARG A 98 1.11 10.11 10.13
N GLU A 99 0.35 9.04 9.98
CA GLU A 99 -1.10 9.07 10.21
C GLU A 99 -1.44 9.34 11.68
N HIS A 100 -0.63 8.85 12.63
CA HIS A 100 -0.75 9.17 14.05
C HIS A 100 -0.58 10.67 14.33
N ASN A 101 0.39 11.31 13.67
CA ASN A 101 0.61 12.75 13.81
C ASN A 101 -0.53 13.56 13.18
N LYS A 102 -1.10 13.11 12.05
CA LYS A 102 -2.25 13.77 11.40
C LYS A 102 -3.49 13.80 12.30
N VAL A 103 -3.72 12.76 13.10
CA VAL A 103 -4.82 12.73 14.07
C VAL A 103 -4.47 13.42 15.40
N MET A 104 -3.40 14.23 15.43
CA MET A 104 -2.99 15.01 16.60
C MET A 104 -2.84 14.16 17.88
N HIS A 105 -2.29 12.95 17.74
CA HIS A 105 -2.14 11.99 18.84
C HIS A 105 -3.48 11.56 19.49
N GLY A 106 -4.60 11.60 18.76
CA GLY A 106 -5.94 11.24 19.20
C GLY A 106 -6.16 9.75 19.56
N GLY A 107 -5.10 9.03 19.92
CA GLY A 107 -5.14 7.64 20.36
C GLY A 107 -5.06 6.60 19.24
N THR A 108 -5.04 5.33 19.63
CA THR A 108 -4.86 4.18 18.75
C THR A 108 -6.06 3.97 17.83
N ALA A 109 -7.29 4.18 18.31
CA ALA A 109 -8.50 4.03 17.51
C ALA A 109 -8.56 5.02 16.35
N SER A 110 -8.30 6.30 16.63
CA SER A 110 -8.26 7.37 15.61
C SER A 110 -7.13 7.13 14.60
N THR A 111 -5.95 6.75 15.09
CA THR A 111 -4.81 6.40 14.22
C THR A 111 -5.16 5.22 13.31
N LEU A 112 -5.80 4.18 13.85
CA LEU A 112 -6.17 3.00 13.09
C LEU A 112 -7.24 3.29 12.04
N ALA A 113 -8.22 4.13 12.36
CA ALA A 113 -9.22 4.59 11.40
C ALA A 113 -8.56 5.36 10.25
N GLN A 114 -7.66 6.29 10.58
CA GLN A 114 -6.91 7.08 9.60
C GLN A 114 -5.98 6.23 8.73
N VAL A 115 -5.32 5.21 9.29
CA VAL A 115 -4.52 4.27 8.49
C VAL A 115 -5.43 3.47 7.56
N ARG A 116 -6.56 2.96 8.06
CA ARG A 116 -7.48 2.12 7.28
C ARG A 116 -8.24 2.85 6.18
N SER A 117 -8.25 4.18 6.16
CA SER A 117 -8.85 4.93 5.06
C SER A 117 -8.00 4.86 3.78
N ASN A 118 -6.73 4.48 3.86
CA ASN A 118 -5.82 4.45 2.70
C ASN A 118 -4.99 3.16 2.60
N TYR A 119 -4.74 2.49 3.73
CA TYR A 119 -3.83 1.35 3.80
C TYR A 119 -4.39 0.18 4.62
N TRP A 120 -4.04 -1.02 4.20
CA TRP A 120 -4.33 -2.24 4.92
C TRP A 120 -3.05 -2.95 5.35
N ILE A 121 -2.75 -2.94 6.65
CA ILE A 121 -1.56 -3.62 7.18
C ILE A 121 -1.85 -5.12 7.30
N SER A 122 -1.15 -5.95 6.52
CA SER A 122 -1.33 -7.40 6.56
C SER A 122 -0.94 -7.99 7.91
N LYS A 123 -1.78 -8.86 8.47
CA LYS A 123 -1.52 -9.50 9.77
C LYS A 123 -0.39 -10.53 9.72
N ARG A 124 -0.24 -11.21 8.57
CA ARG A 124 0.82 -12.18 8.31
C ARG A 124 1.70 -11.65 7.19
N THR A 125 2.99 -11.68 7.43
CA THR A 125 4.00 -11.43 6.43
C THR A 125 4.72 -12.76 6.20
N PRO A 126 4.80 -13.27 4.97
CA PRO A 126 5.64 -14.44 4.68
C PRO A 126 7.06 -14.13 5.17
N ILE A 127 7.62 -15.04 5.97
CA ILE A 127 9.02 -14.92 6.37
C ILE A 127 9.81 -15.50 5.19
N SER A 128 10.63 -14.65 4.57
CA SER A 128 11.60 -15.04 3.53
C SER A 128 12.56 -16.11 4.03
#